data_AF-A0AAU8ALT6-F1
#
_entry.id   AF-A0AAU8ALT6-F1
#
_cell.length_a   1.000
_cell.length_b   1.000
_cell.length_c   1.000
_cell.angle_alpha   90.00
_cell.angle_beta   90.00
_cell.angle_gamma   90.00
#
_symmetry.space_group_name_H-M   'P 1'
#
loop_
_entity.id
_entity.type
_entity.pdbx_description
1 polymer ?
#
loop_
_entity_poly.entity_id
_entity_poly.type
_entity_poly.pdbx_seq_one_letter_code
_entity_poly.pdbx_strand_id
1 'polypeptide(L)'
;MGKANLTAREKAIVAFWREGMTDAEIAGKVGCTRGFVGVARRRLELAANTFRTCADDEAQRLRERRVAEFWGEGLADGKIAARLGCSTSTVVRVRNKLGLARILGRKSKVDDAELRKLHAEGKTDAQMAALFGVMPKTFKARRAALGLVRNRPADGKRRPGPQAFTEAELREAHAEGLTDHELAARFKVDVSTTKRWRSEFGLPLNSAAPVVEVAEVEDAPVVAEVAAETAQRAMLRRAARCAFALAPQDPRLLPMLEPLVAEEMRRAAA
;
A
#
# COMPACT_ATOMS: atom_id res chain seq x y z
N MET A 1 39.38 43.79 -11.05
CA MET A 1 37.97 43.51 -10.69
C MET A 1 37.33 44.80 -10.22
N GLY A 2 36.37 45.33 -10.98
CA GLY A 2 35.71 46.59 -10.64
C GLY A 2 34.89 46.44 -9.37
N LYS A 3 35.14 47.25 -8.36
CA LYS A 3 34.29 47.34 -7.16
C LYS A 3 32.93 47.84 -7.64
N ALA A 4 31.96 46.95 -7.81
CA ALA A 4 30.59 47.33 -8.11
C ALA A 4 30.13 48.29 -7.01
N ASN A 5 29.75 49.51 -7.40
CA ASN A 5 29.27 50.50 -6.46
C ASN A 5 27.95 50.00 -5.87
N LEU A 6 28.00 49.60 -4.59
CA LEU A 6 26.82 49.17 -3.84
C LEU A 6 25.81 50.30 -3.76
N THR A 7 24.54 49.98 -4.04
CA THR A 7 23.45 50.93 -3.81
C THR A 7 23.31 51.24 -2.31
N ALA A 8 22.71 52.38 -1.97
CA ALA A 8 22.48 52.76 -0.57
C ALA A 8 21.69 51.68 0.21
N ARG A 9 20.71 51.03 -0.45
CA ARG A 9 19.94 49.93 0.13
C ARG A 9 20.78 48.69 0.40
N GLU A 10 21.69 48.32 -0.51
CA GLU A 10 22.60 47.19 -0.29
C GLU A 10 23.58 47.43 0.84
N LYS A 11 24.10 48.66 0.96
CA LYS A 11 24.94 49.05 2.11
C LYS A 11 24.18 48.88 3.42
N ALA A 12 22.91 49.29 3.48
CA ALA A 12 22.06 49.08 4.66
C ALA A 12 21.81 47.59 4.95
N ILE A 13 21.56 46.77 3.91
CA ILE A 13 21.41 45.31 4.06
C ILE A 13 22.68 44.69 4.66
N VAL A 14 23.87 45.06 4.17
CA VAL A 14 25.14 44.55 4.70
C VAL A 14 25.34 44.97 6.16
N ALA A 15 25.00 46.21 6.52
CA ALA A 15 25.09 46.70 7.89
C ALA A 15 24.19 45.91 8.84
N PHE A 16 22.89 45.79 8.55
CA PHE A 16 21.96 45.05 9.39
C PHE A 16 22.26 43.53 9.42
N TRP A 17 22.81 42.98 8.35
CA TRP A 17 23.28 41.59 8.34
C TRP A 17 24.45 41.39 9.30
N ARG A 18 25.42 42.32 9.35
CA ARG A 18 26.53 42.27 10.34
C ARG A 18 26.04 42.40 11.77
N GLU A 19 24.90 43.06 12.00
CA GLU A 19 24.21 43.14 13.29
C GLU A 19 23.45 41.85 13.66
N GLY A 20 23.46 40.82 12.81
CA GLY A 20 22.83 39.53 13.11
C GLY A 20 21.34 39.46 12.75
N MET A 21 20.78 40.47 12.09
CA MET A 21 19.35 40.48 11.73
C MET A 21 19.03 39.45 10.65
N THR A 22 17.83 38.89 10.75
CA THR A 22 17.25 37.99 9.76
C THR A 22 16.80 38.75 8.50
N ASP A 23 16.73 38.07 7.36
CA ASP A 23 16.26 38.67 6.09
C ASP A 23 14.87 39.35 6.23
N ALA A 24 14.03 38.91 7.17
CA ALA A 24 12.72 39.49 7.44
C ALA A 24 12.79 40.81 8.22
N GLU A 25 13.63 40.87 9.25
CA GLU A 25 13.86 42.11 10.03
C GLU A 25 14.54 43.17 9.20
N ILE A 26 15.56 42.77 8.42
CA ILE A 26 16.24 43.66 7.46
C ILE A 26 15.22 44.23 6.47
N ALA A 27 14.33 43.39 5.93
CA ALA A 27 13.29 43.82 5.00
C ALA A 27 12.35 44.87 5.63
N GLY A 28 11.94 44.65 6.88
CA GLY A 28 11.14 45.60 7.65
C GLY A 28 11.85 46.94 7.88
N LYS A 29 13.13 46.93 8.26
CA LYS A 29 13.92 48.16 8.48
C LYS A 29 14.24 48.93 7.21
N VAL A 30 14.55 48.25 6.12
CA VAL A 30 14.91 48.87 4.83
C VAL A 30 13.67 49.30 4.04
N GLY A 31 12.48 48.81 4.40
CA GLY A 31 11.22 49.09 3.69
C GLY A 31 11.14 48.36 2.35
N CYS A 32 11.55 47.10 2.30
CA CYS A 32 11.51 46.26 1.10
C CYS A 32 10.96 44.86 1.40
N THR A 33 10.85 44.00 0.38
CA THR A 33 10.37 42.63 0.59
C THR A 33 11.50 41.72 1.07
N ARG A 34 11.17 40.69 1.86
CA ARG A 34 12.12 39.64 2.28
C ARG A 34 12.83 38.99 1.08
N GLY A 35 12.11 38.79 -0.02
CA GLY A 35 12.67 38.22 -1.26
C GLY A 35 13.77 39.09 -1.85
N PHE A 36 13.57 40.42 -1.87
CA PHE A 36 14.57 41.38 -2.32
C PHE A 36 15.85 41.29 -1.48
N VAL A 37 15.73 41.28 -0.15
CA VAL A 37 16.89 41.13 0.76
C VAL A 37 17.63 39.83 0.47
N GLY A 38 16.91 38.71 0.31
CA GLY A 38 17.53 37.42 0.02
C GLY A 38 18.28 37.38 -1.33
N VAL A 39 17.76 38.05 -2.36
CA VAL A 39 18.45 38.17 -3.67
C VAL A 39 19.68 39.06 -3.54
N ALA A 40 19.55 40.25 -2.93
CA ALA A 40 20.65 41.17 -2.72
C ALA A 40 21.76 40.51 -1.91
N ARG A 41 21.42 39.84 -0.80
CA ARG A 41 22.35 39.11 0.05
C ARG A 41 23.14 38.05 -0.72
N ARG A 42 22.47 37.23 -1.55
CA ARG A 42 23.14 36.23 -2.41
C ARG A 42 24.05 36.85 -3.46
N ARG A 43 23.62 37.95 -4.09
CA ARG A 43 24.45 38.71 -5.04
C ARG A 43 25.72 39.26 -4.39
N LEU A 44 25.64 39.59 -3.10
CA LEU A 44 26.75 40.08 -2.29
C LEU A 44 27.55 38.95 -1.60
N GLU A 45 27.27 37.69 -1.94
CA GLU A 45 27.93 36.49 -1.39
C GLU A 45 27.85 36.39 0.14
N LEU A 46 26.83 37.00 0.74
CA LEU A 46 26.57 36.93 2.17
C LEU A 46 25.78 35.66 2.50
N ALA A 47 26.22 34.89 3.49
CA ALA A 47 25.50 33.71 3.98
C ALA A 47 24.14 34.10 4.57
N ALA A 48 23.17 33.18 4.58
CA ALA A 48 21.90 33.46 5.23
C ALA A 48 22.13 33.68 6.72
N ASN A 49 21.65 34.80 7.26
CA ASN A 49 21.64 34.99 8.70
C ASN A 49 20.52 34.13 9.27
N THR A 50 20.89 32.91 9.63
CA THR A 50 20.03 31.98 10.35
C THR A 50 20.24 32.08 11.86
N PHE A 51 20.90 33.15 12.34
CA PHE A 51 21.06 33.43 13.76
C PHE A 51 19.70 33.38 14.42
N ARG A 52 19.46 32.27 15.11
CA ARG A 52 18.39 32.15 16.07
C ARG A 52 18.80 33.02 17.24
N THR A 53 17.88 33.79 17.77
CA THR A 53 18.18 34.51 19.00
C THR A 53 18.51 33.47 20.09
N CYS A 54 19.36 33.83 21.06
CA CYS A 54 19.67 32.92 22.17
C CYS A 54 18.40 32.46 22.90
N ALA A 55 17.36 33.32 22.92
CA ALA A 55 16.03 33.01 23.44
C ALA A 55 15.30 31.92 22.65
N ASP A 56 15.39 31.92 21.31
CA ASP A 56 14.81 30.88 20.46
C ASP A 56 15.48 29.52 20.69
N ASP A 57 16.80 29.53 20.90
CA ASP A 57 17.56 28.33 21.20
C ASP A 57 17.23 27.78 22.60
N GLU A 58 17.05 28.64 23.60
CA GLU A 58 16.63 28.23 24.93
C GLU A 58 15.20 27.66 24.93
N ALA A 59 14.25 28.33 24.27
CA ALA A 59 12.90 27.83 24.10
C ALA A 59 12.86 26.48 23.37
N GLN A 60 13.72 26.30 22.36
CA GLN A 60 13.85 25.04 21.63
C GLN A 60 14.45 23.92 22.51
N ARG A 61 15.47 24.21 23.34
CA ARG A 61 16.04 23.25 24.30
C ARG A 61 15.02 22.85 25.37
N LEU A 62 14.23 23.80 25.86
CA LEU A 62 13.16 23.50 26.82
C LEU A 62 12.09 22.59 26.20
N ARG A 63 11.71 22.85 24.95
CA ARG A 63 10.78 21.99 24.20
C ARG A 63 11.35 20.59 24.00
N GLU A 64 12.63 20.47 23.63
CA GLU A 64 13.32 19.19 23.49
C GLU A 64 13.31 18.39 24.80
N ARG A 65 13.60 19.05 25.93
CA ARG A 65 13.55 18.43 27.26
C ARG A 65 12.15 17.92 27.62
N ARG A 66 11.11 18.74 27.43
CA ARG A 66 9.73 18.33 27.74
C ARG A 66 9.24 17.20 26.84
N VAL A 67 9.66 17.16 25.57
CA VAL A 67 9.32 16.03 24.69
C VAL A 67 9.95 14.75 25.20
N ALA A 68 11.22 14.77 25.63
CA ALA A 68 11.88 13.61 26.20
C ALA A 68 11.22 13.13 27.50
N GLU A 69 10.85 14.05 28.39
CA GLU A 69 10.13 13.77 29.63
C GLU A 69 8.78 13.07 29.37
N PHE A 70 7.90 13.68 28.56
CA PHE A 70 6.61 13.07 28.24
C PHE A 70 6.73 11.76 27.46
N TRP A 71 7.79 11.59 26.69
CA TRP A 71 8.10 10.31 26.04
C TRP A 71 8.48 9.24 27.07
N GLY A 72 9.29 9.59 28.09
CA GLY A 72 9.63 8.69 29.20
C GLY A 72 8.41 8.24 30.01
N GLU A 73 7.38 9.09 30.10
CA GLU A 73 6.06 8.75 30.68
C GLU A 73 5.21 7.83 29.77
N GLY A 74 5.65 7.52 28.56
CA GLY A 74 4.92 6.64 27.63
C GLY A 74 3.80 7.33 26.85
N LEU A 75 3.80 8.67 26.76
CA LEU A 75 2.78 9.39 25.97
C LEU A 75 3.06 9.27 24.48
N ALA A 76 2.00 9.04 23.70
CA ALA A 76 2.08 9.10 22.24
C ALA A 76 2.23 10.56 21.75
N ASP A 77 2.91 10.75 20.61
CA ASP A 77 3.24 12.05 20.01
C ASP A 77 2.05 13.05 19.97
N GLY A 78 0.83 12.57 19.70
CA GLY A 78 -0.36 13.43 19.69
C GLY A 78 -0.76 13.98 21.06
N LYS A 79 -0.58 13.21 22.14
CA LYS A 79 -0.83 13.69 23.51
C LYS A 79 0.25 14.67 23.95
N ILE A 80 1.51 14.39 23.60
CA ILE A 80 2.64 15.29 23.83
C ILE A 80 2.38 16.64 23.15
N ALA A 81 1.94 16.62 21.88
CA ALA A 81 1.64 17.81 21.10
C ALA A 81 0.55 18.67 21.75
N ALA A 82 -0.56 18.04 22.17
CA ALA A 82 -1.64 18.73 22.87
C ALA A 82 -1.16 19.37 24.19
N ARG A 83 -0.32 18.67 24.97
CA ARG A 83 0.20 19.17 26.25
C ARG A 83 1.20 20.31 26.10
N LEU A 84 1.93 20.33 24.99
CA LEU A 84 2.88 21.40 24.65
C LEU A 84 2.25 22.55 23.86
N GLY A 85 0.98 22.46 23.47
CA GLY A 85 0.33 23.46 22.64
C GLY A 85 0.98 23.63 21.26
N CYS A 86 1.50 22.54 20.68
CA CYS A 86 2.20 22.57 19.39
C CYS A 86 1.67 21.50 18.43
N SER A 87 2.11 21.54 17.17
CA SER A 87 1.71 20.53 16.19
C SER A 87 2.36 19.16 16.46
N THR A 88 1.65 18.08 16.14
CA THR A 88 2.20 16.71 16.19
C THR A 88 3.46 16.56 15.35
N SER A 89 3.53 17.24 14.19
CA SER A 89 4.71 17.28 13.34
C SER A 89 5.94 17.90 14.03
N THR A 90 5.74 18.89 14.91
CA THR A 90 6.82 19.48 15.71
C THR A 90 7.39 18.47 16.69
N VAL A 91 6.51 17.74 17.39
CA VAL A 91 6.92 16.67 18.32
C VAL A 91 7.64 15.56 17.59
N VAL A 92 7.12 15.08 16.46
CA VAL A 92 7.78 14.03 15.65
C VAL A 92 9.19 14.44 15.23
N ARG A 93 9.36 15.69 14.77
CA ARG A 93 10.68 16.22 14.38
C ARG A 93 11.64 16.28 15.57
N VAL A 94 11.18 16.76 16.71
CA VAL A 94 11.97 16.84 17.95
C VAL A 94 12.34 15.43 18.44
N ARG A 95 11.36 14.51 18.50
CA ARG A 95 11.55 13.10 18.87
C ARG A 95 12.62 12.44 18.00
N ASN A 96 12.52 12.61 16.67
CA ASN A 96 13.50 12.06 15.73
C ASN A 96 14.88 12.68 15.91
N LYS A 97 14.98 14.00 16.15
CA LYS A 97 16.25 14.69 16.45
C LYS A 97 16.93 14.12 17.70
N LEU A 98 16.14 13.73 18.69
CA LEU A 98 16.62 13.13 19.94
C LEU A 98 16.86 11.60 19.84
N GLY A 99 16.62 10.98 18.68
CA GLY A 99 16.79 9.54 18.49
C GLY A 99 15.77 8.67 19.25
N LEU A 100 14.66 9.25 19.71
CA LEU A 100 13.65 8.55 20.50
C LEU A 100 12.74 7.71 19.60
N ALA A 101 12.54 6.43 19.93
CA ALA A 101 11.67 5.54 19.16
C ALA A 101 10.20 5.99 19.20
N ARG A 102 9.42 5.64 18.18
CA ARG A 102 7.98 5.94 18.19
C ARG A 102 7.29 5.03 19.20
N ILE A 103 6.59 5.61 20.17
CA ILE A 103 5.65 4.86 21.00
C ILE A 103 4.46 4.52 20.10
N LEU A 104 4.38 3.25 19.68
CA LEU A 104 3.21 2.73 18.99
C LEU A 104 2.06 2.82 19.98
N GLY A 105 1.13 3.77 19.74
CA GLY A 105 -0.04 3.96 20.59
C GLY A 105 -0.75 2.63 20.81
N ARG A 106 -1.23 2.43 22.06
CA ARG A 106 -1.94 1.26 22.62
C ARG A 106 -2.25 0.15 21.60
N LYS A 107 -1.83 -1.08 21.93
CA LYS A 107 -2.37 -2.33 21.35
C LYS A 107 -3.86 -2.11 21.09
N SER A 108 -4.28 -2.35 19.85
CA SER A 108 -5.67 -2.24 19.43
C SER A 108 -6.59 -2.80 20.51
N LYS A 109 -7.70 -2.11 20.80
CA LYS A 109 -8.74 -2.59 21.72
C LYS A 109 -9.29 -3.97 21.34
N VAL A 110 -9.04 -4.40 20.11
CA VAL A 110 -9.44 -5.69 19.56
C VAL A 110 -8.25 -6.64 19.61
N ASP A 111 -8.38 -7.71 20.39
CA ASP A 111 -7.50 -8.87 20.35
C ASP A 111 -7.81 -9.72 19.11
N ASP A 112 -6.78 -10.22 18.43
CA ASP A 112 -6.94 -11.03 17.22
C ASP A 112 -7.49 -12.42 17.53
N ALA A 113 -7.27 -12.94 18.75
CA ALA A 113 -7.91 -14.18 19.21
C ALA A 113 -9.43 -13.99 19.36
N GLU A 114 -9.85 -12.90 20.00
CA GLU A 114 -11.27 -12.56 20.17
C GLU A 114 -11.95 -12.26 18.83
N LEU A 115 -11.24 -11.60 17.90
CA LEU A 115 -11.73 -11.40 16.53
C LEU A 115 -12.00 -12.73 15.83
N ARG A 116 -11.07 -13.69 15.90
CA ARG A 116 -11.27 -15.04 15.31
C ARG A 116 -12.48 -15.74 15.90
N LYS A 117 -12.67 -15.66 17.22
CA LYS A 117 -13.81 -16.25 17.92
C LYS A 117 -15.14 -15.66 17.45
N LEU A 118 -15.28 -14.33 17.46
CA LEU A 118 -16.51 -13.65 17.01
C LEU A 118 -16.78 -13.86 15.51
N HIS A 119 -15.72 -13.97 14.72
CA HIS A 119 -15.81 -14.30 13.31
C HIS A 119 -16.32 -15.74 13.10
N ALA A 120 -15.83 -16.71 13.86
CA ALA A 120 -16.31 -18.08 13.86
C ALA A 120 -17.78 -18.20 14.32
N GLU A 121 -18.22 -17.33 15.23
CA GLU A 121 -19.64 -17.17 15.62
C GLU A 121 -20.51 -16.53 14.52
N GLY A 122 -19.95 -16.22 13.35
CA GLY A 122 -20.68 -15.66 12.21
C GLY A 122 -20.95 -14.17 12.30
N LYS A 123 -20.40 -13.44 13.27
CA LYS A 123 -20.61 -12.00 13.43
C LYS A 123 -20.03 -11.22 12.26
N THR A 124 -20.78 -10.24 11.75
CA THR A 124 -20.31 -9.35 10.68
C THR A 124 -19.32 -8.31 11.18
N ASP A 125 -18.50 -7.75 10.28
CA ASP A 125 -17.56 -6.65 10.59
C ASP A 125 -18.27 -5.46 11.30
N ALA A 126 -19.53 -5.20 10.97
CA ALA A 126 -20.34 -4.14 11.58
C ALA A 126 -20.79 -4.49 13.02
N GLN A 127 -21.21 -5.74 13.25
CA GLN A 127 -21.58 -6.21 14.59
C GLN A 127 -20.36 -6.26 15.52
N MET A 128 -19.22 -6.76 15.04
CA MET A 128 -17.98 -6.73 15.80
C MET A 128 -17.56 -5.28 16.11
N ALA A 129 -17.64 -4.37 15.12
CA ALA A 129 -17.33 -2.96 15.34
C ALA A 129 -18.20 -2.30 16.41
N ALA A 130 -19.50 -2.59 16.42
CA ALA A 130 -20.42 -2.10 17.45
C ALA A 130 -20.05 -2.61 18.85
N LEU A 131 -19.67 -3.90 18.98
CA LEU A 131 -19.26 -4.48 20.27
C LEU A 131 -18.03 -3.80 20.88
N PHE A 132 -17.04 -3.42 20.06
CA PHE A 132 -15.80 -2.80 20.54
C PHE A 132 -15.79 -1.27 20.49
N GLY A 133 -16.89 -0.64 20.03
CA GLY A 133 -16.96 0.80 19.83
C GLY A 133 -15.89 1.33 18.86
N VAL A 134 -15.62 0.59 17.79
CA VAL A 134 -14.67 0.96 16.73
C VAL A 134 -15.40 1.06 15.38
N MET A 135 -14.74 1.60 14.36
CA MET A 135 -15.32 1.63 13.02
C MET A 135 -15.24 0.25 12.33
N PRO A 136 -16.25 -0.16 11.53
CA PRO A 136 -16.21 -1.41 10.75
C PRO A 136 -14.98 -1.57 9.86
N LYS A 137 -14.42 -0.46 9.37
CA LYS A 137 -13.18 -0.44 8.58
C LYS A 137 -11.99 -1.05 9.33
N THR A 138 -11.94 -0.91 10.65
CA THR A 138 -10.88 -1.49 11.50
C THR A 138 -10.95 -3.02 11.49
N PHE A 139 -12.14 -3.59 11.66
CA PHE A 139 -12.35 -5.04 11.57
C PHE A 139 -12.12 -5.56 10.15
N LYS A 140 -12.57 -4.85 9.11
CA LYS A 140 -12.30 -5.22 7.70
C LYS A 140 -10.79 -5.39 7.44
N ALA A 141 -9.98 -4.42 7.87
CA ALA A 141 -8.53 -4.46 7.68
C ALA A 141 -7.87 -5.60 8.49
N ARG A 142 -8.26 -5.77 9.76
CA ARG A 142 -7.73 -6.83 10.62
C ARG A 142 -8.11 -8.23 10.13
N ARG A 143 -9.39 -8.42 9.79
CA ARG A 143 -9.91 -9.66 9.23
C ARG A 143 -9.13 -10.06 7.96
N ALA A 144 -8.87 -9.10 7.07
CA ALA A 144 -8.06 -9.35 5.87
C ALA A 144 -6.60 -9.71 6.19
N ALA A 145 -5.97 -9.04 7.17
CA ALA A 145 -4.62 -9.37 7.61
C ALA A 145 -4.53 -10.77 8.26
N LEU A 146 -5.63 -11.26 8.83
CA LEU A 146 -5.75 -12.60 9.41
C LEU A 146 -6.21 -13.67 8.41
N GLY A 147 -6.40 -13.33 7.13
CA GLY A 147 -6.86 -14.26 6.09
C GLY A 147 -8.32 -14.70 6.22
N LEU A 148 -9.12 -14.02 7.06
CA LEU A 148 -10.51 -14.40 7.32
C LEU A 148 -11.45 -13.82 6.26
N VAL A 149 -12.38 -14.62 5.76
CA VAL A 149 -13.37 -14.19 4.75
C VAL A 149 -14.48 -13.34 5.37
N ARG A 150 -15.08 -12.42 4.61
CA ARG A 150 -16.12 -11.52 5.17
C ARG A 150 -17.40 -12.29 5.54
N ASN A 151 -17.84 -12.15 6.78
CA ASN A 151 -19.19 -12.55 7.20
C ASN A 151 -20.24 -11.58 6.64
N ARG A 152 -21.27 -12.10 5.94
CA ARG A 152 -22.35 -11.28 5.35
C ARG A 152 -23.60 -11.28 6.26
N PRO A 153 -24.32 -10.15 6.36
CA PRO A 153 -25.55 -10.07 7.16
C PRO A 153 -26.64 -10.99 6.61
N ALA A 154 -27.43 -11.55 7.52
CA ALA A 154 -28.50 -12.51 7.25
C ALA A 154 -29.76 -11.83 6.68
N ASP A 155 -29.62 -10.98 5.66
CA ASP A 155 -30.73 -10.25 5.03
C ASP A 155 -31.60 -11.15 4.12
N GLY A 156 -31.67 -12.45 4.43
CA GLY A 156 -32.52 -13.46 3.80
C GLY A 156 -32.16 -13.84 2.36
N LYS A 157 -31.43 -13.02 1.61
CA LYS A 157 -30.98 -13.35 0.25
C LYS A 157 -29.73 -14.22 0.30
N ARG A 158 -29.93 -15.54 0.42
CA ARG A 158 -28.89 -16.55 0.16
C ARG A 158 -28.31 -16.29 -1.23
N ARG A 159 -27.04 -15.88 -1.29
CA ARG A 159 -26.23 -15.96 -2.50
C ARG A 159 -25.14 -16.99 -2.23
N PRO A 160 -24.88 -17.96 -3.14
CA PRO A 160 -23.86 -18.96 -2.95
C PRO A 160 -22.52 -18.29 -2.62
N GLY A 161 -21.95 -18.64 -1.48
CA GLY A 161 -20.77 -18.00 -0.93
C GLY A 161 -20.19 -18.83 0.22
N PRO A 162 -18.90 -18.65 0.53
CA PRO A 162 -18.03 -19.55 1.31
C PRO A 162 -18.36 -19.65 2.82
N GLN A 163 -19.62 -19.47 3.20
CA GLN A 163 -20.13 -19.66 4.56
C GLN A 163 -21.08 -20.87 4.66
N ALA A 164 -21.20 -21.70 3.62
CA ALA A 164 -21.94 -22.96 3.70
C ALA A 164 -21.08 -24.15 4.16
N PHE A 165 -19.75 -23.99 4.14
CA PHE A 165 -18.77 -24.96 4.60
C PHE A 165 -17.39 -24.28 4.75
N THR A 166 -16.53 -24.84 5.59
CA THR A 166 -15.16 -24.39 5.83
C THR A 166 -14.21 -24.89 4.74
N GLU A 167 -13.08 -24.21 4.54
CA GLU A 167 -12.01 -24.69 3.63
C GLU A 167 -11.60 -26.14 3.94
N ALA A 168 -11.64 -26.54 5.21
CA ALA A 168 -11.37 -27.91 5.64
C ALA A 168 -12.40 -28.92 5.09
N GLU A 169 -13.69 -28.61 5.20
CA GLU A 169 -14.77 -29.46 4.68
C GLU A 169 -14.72 -29.60 3.15
N LEU A 170 -14.23 -28.58 2.43
CA LEU A 170 -13.99 -28.69 0.98
C LEU A 170 -12.83 -29.62 0.65
N ARG A 171 -11.72 -29.52 1.41
CA ARG A 171 -10.56 -30.39 1.21
C ARG A 171 -10.90 -31.84 1.54
N GLU A 172 -11.67 -32.06 2.59
CA GLU A 172 -12.16 -33.39 2.97
C GLU A 172 -13.04 -33.98 1.86
N ALA A 173 -14.06 -33.23 1.40
CA ALA A 173 -14.91 -33.70 0.31
C ALA A 173 -14.16 -33.87 -1.02
N HIS A 174 -13.11 -33.07 -1.27
CA HIS A 174 -12.24 -33.26 -2.43
C HIS A 174 -11.34 -34.49 -2.30
N ALA A 175 -10.83 -34.77 -1.10
CA ALA A 175 -10.05 -35.97 -0.78
C ALA A 175 -10.88 -37.26 -0.83
N GLU A 176 -12.19 -37.17 -0.56
CA GLU A 176 -13.17 -38.24 -0.82
C GLU A 176 -13.34 -38.54 -2.33
N GLY A 177 -12.72 -37.76 -3.22
CA GLY A 177 -12.75 -37.96 -4.68
C GLY A 177 -13.94 -37.32 -5.38
N LEU A 178 -14.75 -36.51 -4.68
CA LEU A 178 -15.92 -35.87 -5.30
C LEU A 178 -15.49 -34.91 -6.42
N THR A 179 -16.24 -34.96 -7.51
CA THR A 179 -16.11 -34.05 -8.66
C THR A 179 -16.72 -32.68 -8.37
N ASP A 180 -16.39 -31.67 -9.16
CA ASP A 180 -16.94 -30.31 -9.01
C ASP A 180 -18.49 -30.28 -9.03
N HIS A 181 -19.12 -31.21 -9.75
CA HIS A 181 -20.58 -31.35 -9.79
C HIS A 181 -21.16 -31.92 -8.49
N GLU A 182 -20.53 -32.95 -7.93
CA GLU A 182 -20.97 -33.58 -6.68
C GLU A 182 -20.71 -32.67 -5.49
N LEU A 183 -19.57 -31.96 -5.49
CA LEU A 183 -19.27 -30.89 -4.53
C LEU A 183 -20.32 -29.78 -4.62
N ALA A 184 -20.70 -29.35 -5.83
CA ALA A 184 -21.74 -28.34 -6.02
C ALA A 184 -23.10 -28.80 -5.46
N ALA A 185 -23.48 -30.06 -5.70
CA ALA A 185 -24.69 -30.66 -5.14
C ALA A 185 -24.63 -30.74 -3.61
N ARG A 186 -23.52 -31.24 -3.04
CA ARG A 186 -23.30 -31.39 -1.60
C ARG A 186 -23.41 -30.05 -0.86
N PHE A 187 -22.77 -29.02 -1.40
CA PHE A 187 -22.76 -27.69 -0.79
C PHE A 187 -23.91 -26.79 -1.26
N LYS A 188 -24.83 -27.33 -2.08
CA LYS A 188 -25.99 -26.61 -2.63
C LYS A 188 -25.60 -25.27 -3.28
N VAL A 189 -24.53 -25.30 -4.07
CA VAL A 189 -24.00 -24.15 -4.81
C VAL A 189 -23.95 -24.44 -6.30
N ASP A 190 -23.64 -23.41 -7.09
CA ASP A 190 -23.39 -23.56 -8.52
C ASP A 190 -22.00 -24.16 -8.79
N VAL A 191 -21.89 -24.98 -9.84
CA VAL A 191 -20.64 -25.64 -10.26
C VAL A 191 -19.52 -24.64 -10.54
N SER A 192 -19.84 -23.47 -11.10
CA SER A 192 -18.85 -22.40 -11.32
C SER A 192 -18.27 -21.86 -10.02
N THR A 193 -19.07 -21.88 -8.94
CA THR A 193 -18.63 -21.47 -7.61
C THR A 193 -17.66 -22.48 -7.03
N THR A 194 -17.95 -23.78 -7.16
CA THR A 194 -17.04 -24.86 -6.79
C THR A 194 -15.72 -24.81 -7.55
N LYS A 195 -15.76 -24.61 -8.87
CA LYS A 195 -14.56 -24.44 -9.71
C LYS A 195 -13.67 -23.30 -9.22
N ARG A 196 -14.28 -22.16 -8.88
CA ARG A 196 -13.55 -21.00 -8.35
C ARG A 196 -12.91 -21.33 -7.00
N TRP A 197 -13.64 -21.93 -6.08
CA TRP A 197 -13.11 -22.33 -4.77
C TRP A 197 -11.96 -23.33 -4.89
N ARG A 198 -12.14 -24.38 -5.69
CA ARG A 198 -11.09 -25.36 -5.99
C ARG A 198 -9.80 -24.66 -6.48
N SER A 199 -9.94 -23.69 -7.37
CA SER A 199 -8.81 -22.91 -7.91
C SER A 199 -8.18 -21.99 -6.86
N GLU A 200 -8.99 -21.33 -6.04
CA GLU A 200 -8.56 -20.43 -4.97
C GLU A 200 -7.79 -21.17 -3.87
N PHE A 201 -8.17 -22.42 -3.58
CA PHE A 201 -7.52 -23.28 -2.58
C PHE A 201 -6.44 -24.21 -3.16
N GLY A 202 -6.13 -24.10 -4.44
CA GLY A 202 -5.05 -24.86 -5.10
C GLY A 202 -5.32 -26.36 -5.25
N LEU A 203 -6.59 -26.79 -5.31
CA LEU A 203 -6.95 -28.20 -5.41
C LEU A 203 -6.98 -28.67 -6.89
N PRO A 204 -6.43 -29.85 -7.22
CA PRO A 204 -6.45 -30.38 -8.59
C PRO A 204 -7.87 -30.75 -9.02
N LEU A 205 -8.12 -30.83 -10.33
CA LEU A 205 -9.41 -31.27 -10.84
C LEU A 205 -9.54 -32.78 -10.58
N ASN A 206 -10.57 -33.18 -9.83
CA ASN A 206 -10.97 -34.59 -9.77
C ASN A 206 -11.69 -34.91 -11.07
N SER A 207 -10.94 -35.34 -12.09
CA SER A 207 -11.53 -36.00 -13.24
C SER A 207 -12.05 -37.34 -12.74
N ALA A 208 -13.36 -37.57 -12.84
CA ALA A 208 -13.87 -38.93 -12.81
C ALA A 208 -13.22 -39.64 -14.00
N ALA A 209 -12.10 -40.31 -13.77
CA ALA A 209 -11.64 -41.29 -14.73
C ALA A 209 -12.75 -42.35 -14.76
N PRO A 210 -13.39 -42.62 -15.90
CA PRO A 210 -14.02 -43.92 -16.03
C PRO A 210 -12.88 -44.93 -15.82
N VAL A 211 -13.06 -45.87 -14.90
CA VAL A 211 -12.19 -47.05 -14.85
C VAL A 211 -12.45 -47.81 -16.15
N VAL A 212 -11.82 -47.37 -17.22
CA VAL A 212 -11.69 -48.11 -18.46
C VAL A 212 -10.39 -48.87 -18.28
N GLU A 213 -10.50 -50.19 -18.16
CA GLU A 213 -9.36 -51.08 -18.36
C GLU A 213 -8.76 -50.74 -19.72
N VAL A 214 -7.60 -50.10 -19.71
CA VAL A 214 -6.93 -49.65 -20.93
C VAL A 214 -6.23 -50.85 -21.52
N ALA A 215 -6.80 -51.39 -22.59
CA ALA A 215 -6.04 -52.22 -23.52
C ALA A 215 -4.93 -51.37 -24.13
N GLU A 216 -3.70 -51.87 -24.02
CA GLU A 216 -2.47 -51.26 -24.53
C GLU A 216 -2.60 -50.96 -26.02
N VAL A 217 -2.44 -49.69 -26.39
CA VAL A 217 -2.08 -49.29 -27.76
C VAL A 217 -0.89 -48.35 -27.65
N GLU A 218 0.28 -48.92 -27.89
CA GLU A 218 1.52 -48.20 -28.16
C GLU A 218 1.37 -47.44 -29.49
N ASP A 219 1.51 -46.12 -29.45
CA ASP A 219 2.24 -45.31 -30.44
C ASP A 219 2.12 -43.81 -30.08
N ALA A 220 3.17 -43.28 -29.43
CA ALA A 220 3.27 -41.87 -29.03
C ALA A 220 4.66 -41.30 -29.34
N PRO A 221 4.75 -40.41 -30.34
CA PRO A 221 5.60 -39.23 -30.17
C PRO A 221 4.94 -37.90 -30.54
N VAL A 222 3.77 -37.89 -31.21
CA VAL A 222 3.24 -36.65 -31.84
C VAL A 222 2.57 -35.69 -30.84
N VAL A 223 2.06 -36.18 -29.71
CA VAL A 223 1.27 -35.35 -28.77
C VAL A 223 2.16 -34.44 -27.90
N ALA A 224 3.42 -34.83 -27.67
CA ALA A 224 4.35 -34.06 -26.83
C ALA A 224 4.86 -32.78 -27.53
N GLU A 225 5.11 -32.82 -28.84
CA GLU A 225 5.57 -31.64 -29.59
C GLU A 225 4.49 -30.56 -29.70
N VAL A 226 3.23 -30.97 -29.94
CA VAL A 226 2.10 -30.02 -30.04
C VAL A 226 1.85 -29.30 -28.70
N ALA A 227 2.07 -29.99 -27.57
CA ALA A 227 1.97 -29.40 -26.23
C ALA A 227 3.12 -28.42 -25.93
N ALA A 228 4.34 -28.71 -26.37
CA ALA A 228 5.48 -27.82 -26.22
C ALA A 228 5.33 -26.54 -27.05
N GLU A 229 4.85 -26.67 -28.29
CA GLU A 229 4.64 -25.54 -29.21
C GLU A 229 3.52 -24.60 -28.70
N THR A 230 2.47 -25.15 -28.09
CA THR A 230 1.40 -24.35 -27.46
C THR A 230 1.86 -23.62 -26.20
N ALA A 231 2.72 -24.23 -25.38
CA ALA A 231 3.29 -23.60 -24.19
C ALA A 231 4.22 -22.42 -24.54
N GLN A 232 5.10 -22.60 -25.55
CA GLN A 232 6.01 -21.55 -26.00
C GLN A 232 5.25 -20.36 -26.61
N ARG A 233 4.18 -20.62 -27.38
CA ARG A 233 3.29 -19.57 -27.90
C ARG A 233 2.57 -18.79 -26.79
N ALA A 234 2.11 -19.46 -25.74
CA ALA A 234 1.46 -18.81 -24.61
C ALA A 234 2.43 -17.88 -23.84
N MET A 235 3.69 -18.29 -23.68
CA MET A 235 4.74 -17.50 -23.03
C MET A 235 5.03 -16.20 -23.82
N LEU A 236 5.20 -16.28 -25.14
CA LEU A 236 5.46 -15.11 -26.00
C LEU A 236 4.31 -14.09 -25.95
N ARG A 237 3.06 -14.57 -25.95
CA ARG A 237 1.87 -13.70 -25.81
C ARG A 237 1.84 -12.92 -24.49
N ARG A 238 2.37 -13.51 -23.40
CA ARG A 238 2.46 -12.85 -22.10
C ARG A 238 3.59 -11.82 -22.07
N ALA A 239 4.75 -12.16 -22.63
CA ALA A 239 5.90 -11.26 -22.73
C ALA A 239 5.59 -10.00 -23.55
N ALA A 240 4.93 -10.15 -24.71
CA ALA A 240 4.55 -9.02 -25.56
C ALA A 240 3.59 -8.04 -24.85
N ARG A 241 2.60 -8.56 -24.10
CA ARG A 241 1.67 -7.71 -23.32
C ARG A 241 2.38 -6.94 -22.21
N CYS A 242 3.30 -7.59 -21.51
CA CYS A 242 4.02 -6.97 -20.40
C CYS A 242 5.04 -5.94 -20.87
N ALA A 243 5.77 -6.20 -21.97
CA ALA A 243 6.83 -5.31 -22.44
C ALA A 243 6.29 -4.02 -23.04
N PHE A 244 5.15 -4.08 -23.74
CA PHE A 244 4.70 -2.94 -24.55
C PHE A 244 3.51 -2.19 -23.96
N ALA A 245 2.75 -2.74 -23.02
CA ALA A 245 1.55 -2.09 -22.45
C ALA A 245 0.57 -1.52 -23.50
N LEU A 246 0.59 -2.06 -24.73
CA LEU A 246 -0.13 -1.55 -25.88
C LEU A 246 -1.32 -2.45 -26.20
N ALA A 247 -2.43 -1.82 -26.61
CA ALA A 247 -3.58 -2.53 -27.15
C ALA A 247 -3.15 -3.20 -28.47
N PRO A 248 -3.48 -4.48 -28.70
CA PRO A 248 -2.95 -5.28 -29.81
C PRO A 248 -3.39 -4.84 -31.22
N GLN A 249 -4.03 -3.68 -31.35
CA GLN A 249 -4.73 -3.21 -32.54
C GLN A 249 -4.09 -1.98 -33.18
N ASP A 250 -2.93 -1.48 -32.67
CA ASP A 250 -2.28 -0.30 -33.26
C ASP A 250 -1.54 -0.65 -34.56
N PRO A 251 -2.01 -0.18 -35.74
CA PRO A 251 -1.47 -0.55 -37.05
C PRO A 251 -0.05 -0.01 -37.29
N ARG A 252 0.44 0.93 -36.46
CA ARG A 252 1.78 1.51 -36.61
C ARG A 252 2.89 0.60 -36.08
N LEU A 253 2.55 -0.37 -35.23
CA LEU A 253 3.52 -1.27 -34.58
C LEU A 253 3.87 -2.50 -35.41
N LEU A 254 2.95 -2.95 -36.27
CA LEU A 254 3.10 -4.19 -37.05
C LEU A 254 4.36 -4.24 -37.95
N PRO A 255 4.84 -3.15 -38.57
CA PRO A 255 6.07 -3.16 -39.35
C PRO A 255 7.36 -3.21 -38.52
N MET A 256 7.28 -2.88 -37.22
CA MET A 256 8.45 -2.77 -36.32
C MET A 256 8.72 -4.03 -35.51
N LEU A 257 7.79 -5.00 -35.54
CA LEU A 257 7.90 -6.25 -34.80
C LEU A 257 8.48 -7.33 -35.70
N GLU A 258 9.21 -8.28 -35.11
CA GLU A 258 9.68 -9.46 -35.83
C GLU A 258 8.51 -10.20 -36.52
N PRO A 259 8.72 -10.80 -37.70
CA PRO A 259 7.64 -11.33 -38.55
C PRO A 259 6.66 -12.25 -37.82
N LEU A 260 7.17 -13.10 -36.91
CA LEU A 260 6.36 -14.04 -36.13
C LEU A 260 5.45 -13.35 -35.11
N VAL A 261 5.92 -12.25 -34.51
CA VAL A 261 5.12 -11.47 -33.56
C VAL A 261 4.06 -10.67 -34.31
N ALA A 262 4.40 -10.12 -35.47
CA ALA A 262 3.47 -9.38 -36.33
C ALA A 262 2.38 -10.29 -36.94
N GLU A 263 2.68 -11.55 -37.27
CA GLU A 263 1.68 -12.52 -37.74
C GLU A 263 0.68 -12.90 -36.63
N GLU A 264 1.18 -13.17 -35.42
CA GLU A 264 0.32 -13.50 -34.27
C GLU A 264 -0.59 -12.33 -33.87
N MET A 265 -0.10 -11.09 -33.92
CA MET A 265 -0.93 -9.91 -33.65
C MET A 265 -2.04 -9.73 -34.70
N ARG A 266 -1.77 -10.03 -35.98
CA ARG A 266 -2.79 -9.98 -37.04
C ARG A 266 -3.89 -11.03 -36.83
N ARG A 267 -3.56 -12.24 -36.38
CA ARG A 267 -4.55 -13.30 -36.08
C ARG A 267 -5.41 -12.99 -34.86
N ALA A 268 -4.87 -12.33 -33.83
CA ALA A 268 -5.63 -11.99 -32.63
C ALA A 268 -6.66 -10.85 -32.84
N ALA A 269 -6.56 -10.13 -33.97
CA ALA A 269 -7.47 -9.04 -34.32
C ALA A 269 -8.59 -9.44 -35.29
N ALA A 270 -8.50 -10.63 -35.92
CA ALA A 270 -9.54 -11.22 -36.77
C ALA A 270 -10.49 -12.08 -35.92
#